data_AF-A0A8J9YDU9-F1
#
_entry.id   AF-A0A8J9YDU9-F1
#
_cell.length_a   1.000
_cell.length_b   1.000
_cell.length_c   1.000
_cell.angle_alpha   90.00
_cell.angle_beta   90.00
_cell.angle_gamma   90.00
#
_symmetry.space_group_name_H-M   'P 1'
#
loop_
_entity.id
_entity.type
_entity.pdbx_description
1 polymer ?
#
loop_
_entity_poly.entity_id
_entity_poly.type
_entity_poly.pdbx_seq_one_letter_code
_entity_poly.pdbx_strand_id
1 'polypeptide(L)'
;MPFGKIETFEVGSHNWDAYCRRIKQFITLNDISEHLHVATLVTHVGVSCYELMCDLCSPDLPEDKTFDELVDIVKNHLEPQRSEIAERHIFRQRKQLQGETVSDYLQSLKHLAKTCNFRDTLEINIRDQFVSGLINEDMRSRLFAERDIDYKRAIELALALEAADRHAAEAASRC
;
A
#
# COMPACT_ATOMS: atom_id res chain seq x y z
N MET A 1 7.87 -19.74 -25.67
CA MET A 1 7.38 -20.01 -24.30
C MET A 1 7.30 -18.66 -23.60
N PRO A 2 6.21 -18.32 -22.90
CA PRO A 2 6.20 -17.11 -22.11
C PRO A 2 7.27 -17.20 -21.01
N PHE A 3 8.00 -16.12 -20.79
CA PHE A 3 8.91 -15.95 -19.68
C PHE A 3 8.09 -15.64 -18.41
N GLY A 4 8.21 -16.51 -17.42
CA GLY A 4 7.65 -16.32 -16.08
C GLY A 4 6.31 -17.02 -15.83
N LYS A 5 5.92 -17.07 -14.55
CA LYS A 5 4.59 -17.49 -14.07
C LYS A 5 4.03 -16.37 -13.19
N ILE A 6 2.73 -16.12 -13.32
CA ILE A 6 1.98 -15.27 -12.38
C ILE A 6 1.10 -16.20 -11.54
N GLU A 7 1.11 -15.99 -10.23
CA GLU A 7 0.16 -16.64 -9.32
C GLU A 7 -1.24 -16.07 -9.55
N THR A 8 -2.27 -16.89 -9.41
CA THR A 8 -3.66 -16.46 -9.52
C THR A 8 -4.02 -15.41 -8.48
N PHE A 9 -5.04 -14.59 -8.78
CA PHE A 9 -5.53 -13.61 -7.83
C PHE A 9 -6.34 -14.28 -6.70
N GLU A 10 -6.04 -13.90 -5.46
CA GLU A 10 -6.82 -14.32 -4.29
C GLU A 10 -7.92 -13.30 -4.00
N VAL A 11 -9.18 -13.69 -4.26
CA VAL A 11 -10.36 -12.87 -3.97
C VAL A 11 -10.43 -12.63 -2.45
N GLY A 12 -10.45 -11.36 -2.05
CA GLY A 12 -10.40 -10.94 -0.64
C GLY A 12 -9.03 -10.44 -0.16
N SER A 13 -7.97 -10.58 -0.95
CA SER A 13 -6.63 -10.06 -0.61
C SER A 13 -6.53 -8.52 -0.61
N HIS A 14 -7.55 -7.81 -1.11
CA HIS A 14 -7.59 -6.35 -1.27
C HIS A 14 -6.36 -5.75 -1.99
N ASN A 15 -5.77 -6.51 -2.92
CA ASN A 15 -4.57 -6.13 -3.66
C ASN A 15 -4.78 -6.20 -5.18
N TRP A 16 -6.01 -5.94 -5.65
CA TRP A 16 -6.38 -6.05 -7.06
C TRP A 16 -5.48 -5.19 -7.96
N ASP A 17 -5.25 -3.93 -7.59
CA ASP A 17 -4.35 -3.03 -8.31
C ASP A 17 -2.91 -3.58 -8.43
N ALA A 18 -2.41 -4.25 -7.38
CA ALA A 18 -1.07 -4.84 -7.41
C ALA A 18 -1.02 -6.04 -8.35
N TYR A 19 -2.07 -6.86 -8.37
CA TYR A 19 -2.22 -7.97 -9.30
C TYR A 19 -2.28 -7.48 -10.77
N CYS A 20 -3.12 -6.50 -11.08
CA CYS A 20 -3.21 -5.92 -12.42
C CYS A 20 -1.87 -5.34 -12.90
N ARG A 21 -1.11 -4.69 -12.01
CA ARG A 21 0.26 -4.22 -12.34
C ARG A 21 1.19 -5.38 -12.71
N ARG A 22 1.15 -6.50 -11.99
CA ARG A 22 1.94 -7.71 -12.34
C ARG A 22 1.55 -8.24 -13.72
N ILE A 23 0.25 -8.32 -14.03
CA ILE A 23 -0.24 -8.73 -15.34
C ILE A 23 0.25 -7.79 -16.45
N LYS A 24 0.17 -6.47 -16.26
CA LYS A 24 0.70 -5.49 -17.22
C LYS A 24 2.20 -5.68 -17.47
N GLN A 25 2.98 -5.98 -16.42
CA GLN A 25 4.42 -6.30 -16.58
C GLN A 25 4.66 -7.61 -17.33
N PHE A 26 3.84 -8.65 -17.11
CA PHE A 26 3.95 -9.91 -17.83
C PHE A 26 3.59 -9.78 -19.31
N ILE A 27 2.55 -9.00 -19.64
CA ILE A 27 2.20 -8.63 -21.01
C ILE A 27 3.38 -7.93 -21.68
N THR A 28 3.99 -6.96 -20.99
CA THR A 28 5.15 -6.21 -21.49
C THR A 28 6.36 -7.12 -21.70
N LEU A 29 6.69 -7.97 -20.71
CA LEU A 29 7.84 -8.88 -20.77
C LEU A 29 7.76 -9.88 -21.92
N ASN A 30 6.55 -10.25 -22.33
CA ASN A 30 6.29 -11.27 -23.33
C ASN A 30 5.86 -10.69 -24.69
N ASP A 31 5.94 -9.37 -24.87
CA ASP A 31 5.51 -8.66 -26.08
C ASP A 31 4.11 -9.10 -26.56
N ILE A 32 3.18 -9.29 -25.61
CA ILE A 32 1.83 -9.79 -25.90
C ILE A 32 1.05 -8.71 -26.63
N SER A 33 0.54 -9.05 -27.82
CA SER A 33 -0.27 -8.16 -28.66
C SER A 33 -1.53 -7.69 -27.94
N GLU A 34 -1.96 -6.45 -28.22
CA GLU A 34 -3.10 -5.79 -27.54
C GLU A 34 -4.40 -6.61 -27.53
N HIS A 35 -4.74 -7.24 -28.67
CA HIS A 35 -5.93 -8.09 -28.78
C HIS A 35 -5.90 -9.35 -27.86
N LEU A 36 -4.75 -9.69 -27.28
CA LEU A 36 -4.60 -10.81 -26.35
C LEU A 36 -4.58 -10.38 -24.88
N HIS A 37 -4.70 -9.08 -24.57
CA HIS A 37 -4.60 -8.59 -23.19
C HIS A 37 -5.73 -9.14 -22.32
N VAL A 38 -6.96 -9.12 -22.82
CA VAL A 38 -8.14 -9.67 -22.12
C VAL A 38 -7.98 -11.17 -21.92
N ALA A 39 -7.62 -11.90 -22.98
CA ALA A 39 -7.34 -13.35 -22.92
C ALA A 39 -6.24 -13.67 -21.88
N THR A 40 -5.20 -12.83 -21.79
CA THR A 40 -4.13 -12.98 -20.80
C THR A 40 -4.66 -12.78 -19.38
N LEU A 41 -5.50 -11.78 -19.15
CA LEU A 41 -6.08 -11.52 -17.84
C LEU A 41 -6.97 -12.68 -17.38
N VAL A 42 -7.97 -13.06 -18.17
CA VAL A 42 -8.97 -14.08 -17.77
C VAL A 42 -8.33 -15.46 -17.54
N THR A 43 -7.27 -15.79 -18.28
CA THR A 43 -6.56 -17.08 -18.11
C THR A 43 -5.63 -17.12 -16.90
N HIS A 44 -5.13 -15.97 -16.43
CA HIS A 44 -4.21 -15.90 -15.29
C HIS A 44 -4.88 -15.50 -13.98
N VAL A 45 -6.08 -14.90 -14.02
CA VAL A 45 -6.77 -14.38 -12.82
C VAL A 45 -7.18 -15.48 -11.85
N GLY A 46 -7.39 -16.70 -12.36
CA GLY A 46 -7.81 -17.86 -11.58
C GLY A 46 -9.31 -18.01 -11.51
N VAL A 47 -9.76 -19.23 -11.19
CA VAL A 47 -11.17 -19.66 -11.32
C VAL A 47 -12.12 -18.74 -10.55
N SER A 48 -11.87 -18.49 -9.27
CA SER A 48 -12.79 -17.71 -8.42
C SER A 48 -12.96 -16.26 -8.88
N CYS A 49 -11.89 -15.62 -9.38
CA CYS A 49 -11.99 -14.24 -9.87
C CYS A 49 -12.60 -14.19 -11.27
N TYR A 50 -12.39 -15.22 -12.10
CA TYR A 50 -13.05 -15.33 -13.39
C TYR A 50 -14.56 -15.57 -13.25
N GLU A 51 -14.98 -16.42 -12.31
CA GLU A 51 -16.41 -16.59 -11.97
C GLU A 51 -17.04 -15.26 -11.55
N LEU A 52 -16.35 -14.48 -10.71
CA LEU A 52 -16.79 -13.12 -10.36
C LEU A 52 -16.90 -12.20 -11.59
N MET A 53 -15.93 -12.26 -12.52
CA MET A 53 -16.01 -11.48 -13.76
C MET A 53 -17.26 -11.84 -14.57
N CYS A 54 -17.58 -13.12 -14.70
CA CYS A 54 -18.79 -13.59 -15.38
C CYS A 54 -20.06 -13.05 -14.73
N ASP A 55 -20.14 -13.12 -13.40
CA ASP A 55 -21.30 -12.60 -12.64
C ASP A 55 -21.48 -11.08 -12.84
N LEU A 56 -20.38 -10.33 -12.87
CA LEU A 56 -20.39 -8.87 -13.02
C LEU A 56 -20.62 -8.39 -14.45
N CYS A 57 -20.23 -9.16 -15.46
CA CYS A 57 -20.39 -8.80 -16.88
C CYS A 57 -21.76 -9.19 -17.44
N SER A 58 -22.49 -10.08 -16.77
CA SER A 58 -23.79 -10.57 -17.21
C SER A 58 -24.76 -9.42 -17.58
N PRO A 59 -25.40 -9.46 -18.77
CA PRO A 59 -25.53 -10.61 -19.68
C PRO A 59 -24.39 -10.79 -20.70
N ASP A 60 -23.40 -9.88 -20.74
CA ASP A 60 -22.26 -9.96 -21.64
C ASP A 60 -21.17 -10.90 -21.08
N LEU A 61 -20.18 -11.27 -21.91
CA LEU A 61 -19.02 -12.04 -21.46
C LEU A 61 -17.85 -11.12 -21.05
N PRO A 62 -17.00 -11.53 -20.10
CA PRO A 62 -15.75 -10.82 -19.79
C PRO A 62 -14.87 -10.57 -21.03
N GLU A 63 -14.87 -11.51 -21.97
CA GLU A 63 -14.12 -11.46 -23.23
C GLU A 63 -14.59 -10.37 -24.19
N ASP A 64 -15.84 -9.90 -24.03
CA ASP A 64 -16.41 -8.84 -24.87
C ASP A 64 -16.02 -7.44 -24.39
N LYS A 65 -15.34 -7.33 -23.24
CA LYS A 65 -14.88 -6.06 -22.65
C LYS A 65 -13.44 -5.76 -23.03
N THR A 66 -13.06 -4.50 -22.96
CA THR A 66 -11.65 -4.11 -23.01
C THR A 66 -10.93 -4.48 -21.71
N PHE A 67 -9.60 -4.56 -21.76
CA PHE A 67 -8.79 -4.89 -20.58
C PHE A 67 -9.05 -3.90 -19.43
N ASP A 68 -9.06 -2.60 -19.71
CA ASP A 68 -9.24 -1.58 -18.67
C ASP A 68 -10.69 -1.58 -18.13
N GLU A 69 -11.71 -1.78 -18.97
CA GLU A 69 -13.10 -1.95 -18.50
C GLU A 69 -13.24 -3.13 -17.54
N LEU A 70 -12.66 -4.29 -17.89
CA LEU A 70 -12.76 -5.48 -17.05
C LEU A 70 -12.01 -5.30 -15.72
N VAL A 71 -10.85 -4.62 -15.74
CA VAL A 71 -10.11 -4.25 -14.53
C VAL A 71 -10.95 -3.34 -13.63
N ASP A 72 -11.63 -2.34 -14.20
CA ASP A 72 -12.44 -1.40 -13.44
C ASP A 72 -13.72 -2.04 -12.87
N ILE A 73 -14.38 -2.92 -13.63
CA ILE A 73 -15.55 -3.69 -13.15
C ILE A 73 -15.19 -4.48 -11.89
N VAL A 74 -14.10 -5.26 -11.95
CA VAL A 74 -13.65 -6.06 -10.80
C VAL A 74 -13.19 -5.16 -9.66
N LYS A 75 -12.47 -4.08 -9.95
CA LYS A 75 -12.03 -3.11 -8.94
C LYS A 75 -13.20 -2.53 -8.17
N ASN A 76 -14.22 -2.05 -8.86
CA ASN A 76 -15.40 -1.44 -8.24
C ASN A 76 -16.19 -2.41 -7.36
N HIS A 77 -16.12 -3.72 -7.66
CA HIS A 77 -16.75 -4.75 -6.83
C HIS A 77 -15.89 -5.16 -5.62
N LEU A 78 -14.59 -5.38 -5.81
CA LEU A 78 -13.67 -5.84 -4.76
C LEU A 78 -13.27 -4.72 -3.79
N GLU A 79 -13.25 -3.50 -4.28
CA GLU A 79 -12.93 -2.28 -3.57
C GLU A 79 -14.09 -1.29 -3.74
N PRO A 80 -15.33 -1.66 -3.31
CA PRO A 80 -16.46 -0.74 -3.39
C PRO A 80 -16.06 0.48 -2.60
N GLN A 81 -16.00 1.65 -3.26
CA GLN A 81 -15.25 2.84 -2.83
C GLN A 81 -15.06 2.86 -1.31
N ARG A 82 -13.89 2.38 -0.85
CA ARG A 82 -13.57 2.41 0.58
C ARG A 82 -13.78 3.85 1.01
N SER A 83 -14.60 4.06 2.03
CA SER A 83 -14.88 5.40 2.50
C SER A 83 -13.55 6.06 2.84
N GLU A 84 -13.14 7.07 2.05
CA GLU A 84 -11.88 7.78 2.28
C GLU A 84 -11.81 8.28 3.72
N ILE A 85 -12.97 8.65 4.28
CA ILE A 85 -13.11 9.09 5.67
C ILE A 85 -12.79 7.94 6.63
N ALA A 86 -13.28 6.73 6.37
CA ALA A 86 -12.97 5.56 7.19
C ALA A 86 -11.48 5.18 7.12
N GLU A 87 -10.87 5.15 5.93
CA GLU A 87 -9.45 4.84 5.77
C GLU A 87 -8.57 5.90 6.46
N ARG A 88 -8.91 7.18 6.29
CA ARG A 88 -8.23 8.28 6.99
C ARG A 88 -8.42 8.18 8.50
N HIS A 89 -9.58 7.76 8.98
CA HIS A 89 -9.81 7.54 10.41
C HIS A 89 -8.88 6.46 10.97
N ILE A 90 -8.78 5.32 10.31
CA ILE A 90 -7.86 4.23 10.68
C ILE A 90 -6.40 4.73 10.68
N PHE A 91 -5.99 5.45 9.63
CA PHE A 91 -4.67 6.06 9.54
C PHE A 91 -4.39 7.01 10.72
N ARG A 92 -5.36 7.86 11.11
CA ARG A 92 -5.21 8.80 12.24
C ARG A 92 -5.15 8.12 13.60
N GLN A 93 -5.72 6.92 13.74
CA GLN A 93 -5.62 6.13 14.97
C GLN A 93 -4.29 5.41 15.12
N ARG A 94 -3.49 5.29 14.05
CA ARG A 94 -2.23 4.54 14.09
C ARG A 94 -1.15 5.25 14.91
N LYS A 95 -0.80 4.67 16.05
CA LYS A 95 0.28 5.07 16.97
C LYS A 95 1.35 3.98 17.05
N GLN A 96 2.62 4.33 17.23
CA GLN A 96 3.72 3.37 17.39
C GLN A 96 3.42 2.43 18.54
N LEU A 97 3.58 1.12 18.31
CA LEU A 97 3.32 0.11 19.33
C LEU A 97 4.52 -0.02 20.29
N GLN A 98 4.28 -0.54 21.48
CA GLN A 98 5.36 -0.84 22.42
C GLN A 98 6.34 -1.85 21.80
N GLY A 99 7.62 -1.50 21.74
CA GLY A 99 8.67 -2.34 21.15
C GLY A 99 8.73 -2.33 19.61
N GLU A 100 7.83 -1.61 18.94
CA GLU A 100 7.90 -1.42 17.49
C GLU A 100 9.00 -0.41 17.14
N THR A 101 9.83 -0.74 16.14
CA THR A 101 10.87 0.19 15.68
C THR A 101 10.26 1.38 14.92
N VAL A 102 10.98 2.50 14.89
CA VAL A 102 10.60 3.69 14.13
C VAL A 102 10.42 3.36 12.63
N SER A 103 11.26 2.46 12.09
CA SER A 103 11.17 2.03 10.69
C SER A 103 9.90 1.22 10.40
N ASP A 104 9.57 0.26 11.26
CA ASP A 104 8.37 -0.58 11.10
C ASP A 104 7.09 0.25 11.26
N TYR A 105 7.11 1.20 12.19
CA TYR A 105 6.03 2.16 12.38
C TYR A 105 5.80 3.01 11.11
N LEU A 106 6.86 3.58 10.54
CA LEU A 106 6.80 4.34 9.29
C LEU A 106 6.27 3.48 8.14
N GLN A 107 6.74 2.23 8.02
CA GLN A 107 6.27 1.31 6.98
C GLN A 107 4.77 1.01 7.12
N SER A 108 4.28 0.81 8.35
CA SER A 108 2.86 0.63 8.64
C SER A 108 2.03 1.85 8.26
N LEU A 109 2.50 3.07 8.57
CA LEU A 109 1.82 4.31 8.16
C LEU A 109 1.77 4.46 6.65
N LYS A 110 2.88 4.20 5.95
CA LYS A 110 2.92 4.21 4.49
C LYS A 110 1.94 3.20 3.88
N HIS A 111 1.79 2.04 4.51
CA HIS A 111 0.83 1.03 4.07
C HIS A 111 -0.61 1.55 4.17
N LEU A 112 -1.01 2.09 5.33
CA LEU A 112 -2.35 2.66 5.54
C LEU A 112 -2.63 3.89 4.65
N ALA A 113 -1.62 4.71 4.37
CA ALA A 113 -1.79 5.91 3.57
C ALA A 113 -2.17 5.62 2.10
N LYS A 114 -1.92 4.40 1.59
CA LYS A 114 -2.21 4.01 0.20
C LYS A 114 -3.69 4.16 -0.18
N THR A 115 -4.59 3.92 0.77
CA THR A 115 -6.05 3.95 0.55
C THR A 115 -6.70 5.25 1.02
N CYS A 116 -5.92 6.18 1.60
CA CYS A 116 -6.43 7.45 2.14
C CYS A 116 -6.64 8.55 1.07
N ASN A 117 -6.22 8.30 -0.17
CA ASN A 117 -6.27 9.26 -1.28
C ASN A 117 -5.72 10.66 -0.90
N PHE A 118 -4.53 10.71 -0.27
CA PHE A 118 -3.91 11.99 0.13
C PHE A 118 -3.28 12.78 -1.03
N ARG A 119 -3.04 12.13 -2.19
CA ARG A 119 -2.48 12.76 -3.40
C ARG A 119 -1.23 13.58 -3.08
N ASP A 120 -1.18 14.84 -3.50
CA ASP A 120 -0.04 15.74 -3.36
C ASP A 120 0.28 16.11 -1.90
N THR A 121 -0.60 15.75 -0.95
CA THR A 121 -0.40 15.99 0.49
C THR A 121 0.03 14.73 1.24
N LEU A 122 0.37 13.64 0.54
CA LEU A 122 0.74 12.35 1.14
C LEU A 122 1.85 12.49 2.19
N GLU A 123 2.95 13.16 1.85
CA GLU A 123 4.10 13.30 2.73
C GLU A 123 3.77 14.12 3.98
N ILE A 124 2.99 15.19 3.83
CA ILE A 124 2.52 16.03 4.96
C ILE A 124 1.69 15.18 5.92
N ASN A 125 0.75 14.39 5.39
CA ASN A 125 -0.11 13.54 6.21
C ASN A 125 0.67 12.44 6.94
N ILE A 126 1.62 11.79 6.27
CA ILE A 126 2.49 10.79 6.90
C ILE A 126 3.37 11.44 7.96
N ARG A 127 4.01 12.58 7.67
CA ARG A 127 4.84 13.32 8.64
C ARG A 127 4.04 13.66 9.90
N ASP A 128 2.89 14.30 9.76
CA ASP A 128 2.11 14.78 10.90
C ASP A 128 1.63 13.61 11.77
N GLN A 129 1.17 12.53 11.15
CA GLN A 129 0.74 11.34 11.88
C GLN A 129 1.92 10.61 12.52
N PHE A 130 3.04 10.48 11.81
CA PHE A 130 4.26 9.85 12.29
C PHE A 130 4.75 10.56 13.55
N VAL A 131 4.97 11.87 13.49
CA VAL A 131 5.43 12.64 14.66
C VAL A 131 4.41 12.56 15.81
N SER A 132 3.12 12.78 15.53
CA SER A 132 2.07 12.72 16.56
C SER A 132 1.93 11.33 17.20
N GLY A 133 2.33 10.27 16.50
CA GLY A 133 2.13 8.90 16.93
C GLY A 133 3.35 8.18 17.46
N LEU A 134 4.52 8.82 17.52
CA LEU A 134 5.69 8.29 18.22
C LEU A 134 5.38 8.04 19.70
N ILE A 135 5.84 6.89 20.20
CA ILE A 135 5.66 6.48 21.60
C ILE A 135 6.68 7.14 22.54
N ASN A 136 7.88 7.44 22.03
CA ASN A 136 8.91 8.14 22.79
C ASN A 136 8.56 9.64 22.86
N GLU A 137 8.16 10.08 24.05
CA GLU A 137 7.73 11.45 24.34
C GLU A 137 8.83 12.49 24.11
N ASP A 138 10.08 12.17 24.48
CA ASP A 138 11.22 13.08 24.30
C ASP A 138 11.57 13.26 22.83
N MET A 139 11.56 12.17 22.07
CA MET A 139 11.73 12.19 20.62
C MET A 139 10.65 13.03 19.94
N ARG A 140 9.38 12.84 20.34
CA ARG A 140 8.24 13.59 19.83
C ARG A 140 8.34 15.08 20.17
N SER A 141 8.69 15.41 21.41
CA SER A 141 8.91 16.79 21.88
C SER A 141 9.99 17.49 21.06
N ARG A 142 11.12 16.80 20.81
CA ARG A 142 12.21 17.33 19.99
C ARG A 142 11.79 17.60 18.54
N LEU A 143 10.99 16.71 17.95
CA LEU A 143 10.44 16.91 16.60
C LEU A 143 9.47 18.10 16.53
N PHE A 144 8.65 18.32 17.56
CA PHE A 144 7.76 19.48 17.64
C PHE A 144 8.50 20.82 17.80
N ALA A 145 9.74 20.81 18.29
CA ALA A 145 10.54 22.03 18.42
C ALA A 145 11.11 22.53 17.08
N GLU A 146 11.13 21.70 16.05
CA GLU A 146 11.62 22.04 14.71
C GLU A 146 10.54 22.84 13.95
N ARG A 147 10.81 24.13 13.66
CA ARG A 147 9.82 25.07 13.10
C ARG A 147 9.26 24.66 11.73
N ASP A 148 10.13 24.21 10.84
CA ASP A 148 9.81 23.92 9.43
C ASP A 148 10.24 22.50 9.04
N ILE A 149 9.92 21.53 9.90
CA ILE A 149 10.32 20.15 9.66
C ILE A 149 9.55 19.53 8.49
N ASP A 150 10.27 19.11 7.46
CA ASP A 150 9.69 18.34 6.36
C ASP A 150 9.61 16.84 6.68
N TYR A 151 8.94 16.10 5.81
CA TYR A 151 8.75 14.65 5.96
C TYR A 151 10.08 13.89 6.05
N LYS A 152 11.05 14.22 5.20
CA LYS A 152 12.34 13.54 5.16
C LYS A 152 13.14 13.80 6.43
N ARG A 153 13.21 15.06 6.86
CA ARG A 153 13.92 15.49 8.06
C ARG A 153 13.32 14.90 9.34
N ALA A 154 11.99 14.80 9.43
CA ALA A 154 11.32 14.15 10.54
C ALA A 154 11.73 12.68 10.70
N ILE A 155 11.79 11.94 9.60
CA ILE A 155 12.20 10.53 9.60
C ILE A 155 13.67 10.38 9.96
N GLU A 156 14.55 11.16 9.32
CA GLU A 156 15.99 11.11 9.59
C GLU A 156 16.32 11.40 11.05
N LEU A 157 15.68 12.43 11.62
CA LEU A 157 15.89 12.80 13.02
C LEU A 157 15.35 11.72 13.98
N ALA A 158 14.17 11.17 13.73
CA ALA A 158 13.59 10.11 14.56
C ALA A 158 14.47 8.84 14.56
N LEU A 159 14.97 8.43 13.38
CA LEU A 159 15.88 7.29 13.26
C LEU A 159 17.23 7.53 13.97
N ALA A 160 17.78 8.75 13.87
CA ALA A 160 19.00 9.11 14.56
C ALA A 160 18.84 9.08 16.08
N LEU A 161 17.69 9.55 16.59
CA LEU A 161 17.35 9.52 18.01
C LEU A 161 17.19 8.09 18.52
N GLU A 162 16.45 7.24 17.80
CA GLU A 162 16.28 5.83 18.17
C GLU A 162 17.63 5.10 18.22
N ALA A 163 18.53 5.38 17.26
CA ALA A 163 19.87 4.80 17.26
C ALA A 163 20.71 5.29 18.46
N ALA A 164 20.63 6.57 18.81
CA ALA A 164 21.32 7.14 19.96
C ALA A 164 20.83 6.52 21.28
N ASP A 165 19.52 6.34 21.44
CA ASP A 165 18.92 5.71 22.63
C ASP A 165 19.37 4.26 22.78
N ARG A 166 19.41 3.49 21.69
CA ARG A 166 19.94 2.11 21.70
C ARG A 166 21.40 2.06 22.14
N HIS A 167 22.25 2.90 21.57
CA HIS A 167 23.67 2.94 21.94
C HIS A 167 23.87 3.36 23.40
N ALA A 168 23.08 4.32 23.90
CA ALA A 168 23.14 4.74 25.30
C ALA A 168 22.73 3.61 26.25
N ALA A 169 21.67 2.87 25.93
CA ALA A 169 21.21 1.71 26.70
C ALA A 169 22.25 0.57 26.71
N GLU A 170 22.88 0.29 25.57
CA GLU A 170 23.97 -0.70 25.46
C GLU A 170 25.22 -0.30 26.25
N ALA A 171 25.56 1.00 26.27
CA ALA A 171 26.68 1.49 27.06
C ALA A 171 26.39 1.35 28.56
N ALA A 172 25.18 1.69 28.99
CA ALA A 172 24.77 1.60 30.40
C ALA A 172 24.69 0.16 30.92
N SER A 173 24.35 -0.82 30.08
CA SER A 173 24.27 -2.24 30.48
C SER A 173 25.63 -2.93 30.61
N ARG A 174 26.71 -2.29 30.14
CA ARG A 174 28.09 -2.79 30.21
C ARG A 174 28.88 -2.21 31.39
N CYS A 175 28.30 -1.27 32.13
CA CYS A 175 28.86 -0.67 33.35
C CYS A 175 28.25 -1.34 34.59
#